data_AF-A0A957I244-F1
#
_entry.id   AF-A0A957I244-F1
#
_cell.length_a   1.000
_cell.length_b   1.000
_cell.length_c   1.000
_cell.angle_alpha   90.00
_cell.angle_beta   90.00
_cell.angle_gamma   90.00
#
_symmetry.space_group_name_H-M   'P 1'
#
loop_
_entity.id
_entity.type
_entity.pdbx_description
1 polymer ?
#
loop_
_entity_poly.entity_id
_entity_poly.type
_entity_poly.pdbx_seq_one_letter_code
_entity_poly.pdbx_strand_id
1 'polypeptide(L)' 'MFSDGDPITRGGSRLFRKLIPAAKEQPEIVITDAGHFLQEEKGETIARHILDFMAQSAAG' A
#
# COMPACT_ATOMS: atom_id res chain seq x y z
N MET A 1 -0.38 -1.17 -0.54
CA MET A 1 0.72 -0.23 -0.27
C MET A 1 2.02 -0.96 -0.53
N PHE A 2 2.99 -0.34 -1.21
CA PHE A 2 4.34 -0.88 -1.44
C PHE A 2 5.37 0.20 -1.13
N SER A 3 6.61 -0.17 -0.84
CA SER A 3 7.69 0.79 -0.60
C SER A 3 8.56 1.02 -1.84
N ASP A 4 9.13 2.21 -1.99
CA ASP A 4 10.07 2.54 -3.09
C ASP A 4 11.50 2.00 -2.84
N GLY A 5 11.87 1.85 -1.58
CA GLY A 5 13.17 1.33 -1.14
C GLY A 5 13.23 -0.19 -0.95
N ASP A 6 12.17 -0.95 -1.26
CA ASP A 6 12.19 -2.42 -1.17
C ASP A 6 12.58 -3.07 -2.51
N PRO A 7 13.81 -3.56 -2.69
CA PRO A 7 14.23 -4.24 -3.91
C PRO A 7 13.58 -5.62 -4.08
N ILE A 8 13.17 -6.29 -3.00
CA ILE A 8 12.64 -7.65 -3.01
C ILE A 8 11.24 -7.66 -3.63
N THR A 9 10.39 -6.72 -3.23
CA THR A 9 9.01 -6.62 -3.73
C THR A 9 8.84 -5.57 -4.83
N ARG A 10 9.94 -5.07 -5.40
CA ARG A 10 9.91 -4.06 -6.48
C ARG A 10 9.05 -4.53 -7.65
N GLY A 11 8.08 -3.69 -8.04
CA GLY A 11 7.12 -4.00 -9.11
C GLY A 11 5.94 -4.88 -8.67
N GLY A 12 5.91 -5.34 -7.41
CA GLY A 12 4.83 -6.14 -6.83
C GLY A 12 3.46 -5.46 -6.96
N SER A 13 3.37 -4.14 -6.70
CA SER A 13 2.12 -3.36 -6.85
C SER A 13 1.42 -3.62 -8.19
N ARG A 14 2.19 -3.57 -9.30
CA ARG A 14 1.67 -3.79 -10.65
C ARG A 14 1.13 -5.21 -10.85
N LEU A 15 1.84 -6.21 -10.34
CA LEU A 15 1.42 -7.61 -10.41
C LEU A 15 0.13 -7.83 -9.61
N PHE A 16 0.08 -7.37 -8.36
CA PHE A 16 -1.09 -7.52 -7.49
C PHE A 16 -2.33 -6.82 -8.08
N ARG A 17 -2.20 -5.59 -8.60
CA ARG A 17 -3.32 -4.87 -9.26
C ARG A 17 -3.80 -5.52 -10.56
N LYS A 18 -2.95 -6.33 -11.22
CA LYS A 18 -3.37 -7.16 -12.36
C LYS A 18 -4.16 -8.38 -11.91
N LEU A 19 -3.76 -9.01 -10.80
CA LEU A 19 -4.37 -10.23 -10.25
C LEU A 19 -5.66 -9.96 -9.46
N ILE A 20 -5.79 -8.78 -8.85
CA ILE A 20 -6.94 -8.37 -8.05
C ILE A 20 -7.60 -7.18 -8.75
N PRO A 21 -8.59 -7.39 -9.63
CA PRO A 21 -9.19 -6.32 -10.44
C PRO A 21 -9.79 -5.19 -9.60
N ALA A 22 -10.47 -5.51 -8.49
CA ALA A 22 -11.04 -4.52 -7.58
C ALA A 22 -9.99 -3.60 -6.94
N ALA A 23 -8.73 -4.03 -6.84
CA ALA A 23 -7.66 -3.17 -6.35
C ALA A 23 -7.40 -1.97 -7.28
N LYS A 24 -7.84 -2.01 -8.54
CA LYS A 24 -7.75 -0.88 -9.48
C LYS A 24 -8.63 0.30 -9.09
N GLU A 25 -9.72 0.05 -8.37
CA GLU A 25 -10.63 1.07 -7.84
C GLU A 25 -10.07 1.73 -6.58
N GLN A 26 -9.05 1.13 -5.99
CA GLN A 26 -8.34 1.67 -4.82
C GLN A 26 -7.12 2.50 -5.26
N PRO A 27 -6.79 3.57 -4.53
CA PRO A 27 -5.62 4.39 -4.83
C PRO A 27 -4.33 3.54 -4.78
N GLU A 28 -3.42 3.80 -5.71
CA GLU A 28 -2.08 3.24 -5.64
C GLU A 28 -1.24 4.05 -4.66
N ILE A 29 -0.86 3.43 -3.54
CA ILE A 29 -0.10 4.07 -2.47
C ILE A 29 1.31 3.49 -2.45
N VAL A 30 2.29 4.37 -2.65
CA VAL A 30 3.72 4.11 -2.49
C VAL A 30 4.21 4.81 -1.23
N ILE A 31 4.84 4.06 -0.34
CA ILE A 31 5.49 4.59 0.86
C ILE A 31 6.92 4.98 0.46
N THR A 32 7.25 6.26 0.65
CA THR A 32 8.57 6.82 0.31
C THR A 32 9.52 6.73 1.50
N ASP A 33 10.82 6.62 1.22
CA ASP A 33 11.89 6.54 2.22
C ASP A 33 11.69 5.40 3.22
N ALA A 34 11.32 4.22 2.70
CA ALA A 34 11.22 2.99 3.48
C ALA A 34 11.70 1.76 2.69
N GLY A 35 12.24 0.77 3.38
CA GLY A 35 12.70 -0.50 2.84
C GLY A 35 11.66 -1.61 2.91
N HIS A 36 12.13 -2.83 3.10
CA HIS A 36 11.30 -4.04 3.14
C HIS A 36 10.36 -4.08 4.35
N PHE A 37 10.84 -3.64 5.52
CA PHE A 37 10.06 -3.56 6.75
C PHE A 37 9.45 -2.17 6.93
N LEU A 38 8.71 -1.70 5.92
CA LEU A 38 8.14 -0.34 5.87
C LEU A 38 7.28 0.04 7.09
N GLN A 39 6.72 -0.92 7.83
CA GLN A 39 6.00 -0.69 9.07
C GLN A 39 6.89 -0.24 10.24
N GLU A 40 8.16 -0.63 10.26
CA GLU A 40 9.10 -0.18 11.28
C GLU A 40 9.54 1.27 11.04
N GLU A 41 9.61 1.68 9.77
CA GLU A 41 10.09 3.02 9.39
C GLU A 41 8.96 4.04 9.24
N LYS A 42 7.77 3.60 8.80
CA LYS A 42 6.62 4.46 8.47
C LYS A 42 5.31 3.94 9.06
N GLY A 43 5.37 3.25 10.19
CA GLY A 43 4.22 2.58 10.83
C GLY A 43 2.98 3.45 10.98
N GLU A 44 3.12 4.69 11.46
CA GLU A 44 1.99 5.62 11.61
C GLU A 44 1.32 5.98 10.28
N THR A 45 2.12 6.12 9.21
CA THR A 45 1.61 6.44 7.86
C THR A 45 0.82 5.25 7.31
N ILE A 46 1.36 4.03 7.49
CA ILE A 46 0.68 2.80 7.10
C ILE A 46 -0.63 2.63 7.87
N ALA A 47 -0.60 2.84 9.19
CA ALA A 47 -1.80 2.74 10.02
C ALA A 47 -2.89 3.72 9.57
N ARG A 48 -2.52 4.96 9.23
CA ARG A 48 -3.47 5.96 8.72
C ARG A 48 -4.13 5.52 7.41
N HIS A 49 -3.34 5.03 6.45
CA HIS A 49 -3.90 4.54 5.20
C HIS A 49 -4.84 3.34 5.38
N ILE A 50 -4.57 2.46 6.34
CA ILE A 50 -5.47 1.36 6.68
C ILE A 50 -6.78 1.89 7.26
N LEU A 51 -6.72 2.85 8.19
CA LEU A 51 -7.90 3.48 8.78
C LEU A 51 -8.75 4.19 7.70
N ASP A 52 -8.11 4.95 6.81
CA ASP A 52 -8.79 5.64 5.70
C ASP A 52 -9.48 4.64 4.77
N PHE A 53 -8.83 3.52 4.45
CA PHE A 53 -9.41 2.46 3.63
C PHE A 53 -10.64 1.82 4.30
N MET A 54 -10.58 1.56 5.61
CA MET A 54 -11.70 1.02 6.37
C MET A 54 -12.89 1.99 6.41
N ALA A 55 -12.62 3.28 6.62
CA ALA A 55 -13.66 4.31 6.66
C ALA A 55 -14.39 4.45 5.31
N GLN A 56 -13.65 4.41 4.20
CA GLN A 56 -14.23 4.43 2.85
C GLN A 56 -15.06 3.19 2.56
N SER A 57 -14.56 2.01 2.95
CA SER A 57 -15.24 0.73 2.70
C SER A 57 -16.53 0.58 3.52
N ALA A 58 -16.62 1.22 4.69
CA ALA A 58 -17.84 1.22 5.50
C ALA A 58 -18.90 2.23 5.04
N ALA A 59 -18.52 3.18 4.17
CA ALA A 59 -19.40 4.22 3.65
C ALA A 59 -20.07 3.85 2.31
N GLY A 60 -19.66 2.75 1.68
CA GLY A 60 -20.25 2.18 0.45
C GLY A 60 -21.14 0.99 0.75
#